data_AF-A0A849T833-F1
#
_entry.id   AF-A0A849T833-F1
#
_cell.length_a   1.000
_cell.length_b   1.000
_cell.length_c   1.000
_cell.angle_alpha   90.00
_cell.angle_beta   90.00
_cell.angle_gamma   90.00
#
_symmetry.space_group_name_H-M   'P 1'
#
loop_
_entity.id
_entity.type
_entity.pdbx_description
1 polymer ?
#
loop_
_entity_poly.entity_id
_entity_poly.type
_entity_poly.pdbx_seq_one_letter_code
_entity_poly.pdbx_strand_id
1 'polypeptide(L)'
;MKFFWIISLVLPAQLLAAETDQFYARDAVIRDSAAELNGYFHQRIELALNKINNSKKTFECRDVASEVLVQVLGEFNLKAYTKDRTFSKVSKFTQDDPSVDRFPEDTLEEKKYREDSIYKNRPFPVNIVGVARSINVDGIYMGTDKIGHFSIVGKAYYKNFLEALNDGNTLEKSTEIAIFKGYKQEVAILGYTVGGTLSYGDLEANYQGLMFGRNMCEGSQPHLAKQNGEWIHNPKNLFDIKQYVNPKYDEAYNVSLWSKRMWRKMKVEIIKGYCVNRSNENFIARSKSYGPRVQKNFNDEMIEKFLIKNPKFDRKSQLLSPAIKCE
;
A
#
# COMPACT_ATOMS: atom_id res chain seq x y z
N MET A 1 41.07 -26.12 17.29
CA MET A 1 40.19 -24.93 17.30
C MET A 1 39.13 -25.11 16.22
N LYS A 2 37.88 -25.36 16.61
CA LYS A 2 36.76 -25.51 15.67
C LYS A 2 36.23 -24.11 15.33
N PHE A 3 36.45 -23.65 14.10
CA PHE A 3 35.85 -22.44 13.57
C PHE A 3 34.34 -22.67 13.42
N PHE A 4 33.56 -22.11 14.34
CA PHE A 4 32.11 -21.95 14.16
C PHE A 4 31.90 -20.83 13.14
N TRP A 5 31.54 -21.20 11.91
CA TRP A 5 30.92 -20.28 10.97
C TRP A 5 29.54 -19.91 11.52
N ILE A 6 29.48 -18.79 12.24
CA ILE A 6 28.20 -18.09 12.46
C ILE A 6 27.83 -17.50 11.11
N ILE A 7 27.08 -18.26 10.32
CA ILE A 7 26.28 -17.70 9.25
C ILE A 7 25.26 -16.79 9.95
N SER A 8 25.62 -15.52 10.07
CA SER A 8 24.69 -14.46 10.43
C SER A 8 23.71 -14.34 9.27
N LEU A 9 22.67 -15.16 9.32
CA LEU A 9 21.41 -14.94 8.61
C LEU A 9 20.79 -13.68 9.22
N VAL A 10 21.36 -12.52 8.88
CA VAL A 10 20.60 -11.27 8.83
C VAL A 10 19.62 -11.46 7.68
N LEU A 11 18.57 -12.25 7.92
CA LEU A 11 17.33 -12.11 7.20
C LEU A 11 17.02 -10.61 7.29
N PRO A 12 16.95 -9.87 6.17
CA PRO A 12 16.49 -8.51 6.24
C PRO A 12 15.12 -8.60 6.90
N ALA A 13 15.00 -8.04 8.10
CA ALA A 13 13.74 -7.86 8.81
C ALA A 13 12.90 -6.78 8.10
N GLN A 14 12.94 -6.80 6.78
CA GLN A 14 12.19 -5.94 5.92
C GLN A 14 11.01 -6.80 5.47
N LEU A 15 9.81 -6.32 5.79
CA LEU A 15 8.61 -6.54 4.99
C LEU A 15 7.75 -7.75 5.37
N LEU A 16 7.51 -7.98 6.65
CA LEU A 16 6.21 -8.52 7.06
C LEU A 16 5.25 -7.33 7.21
N ALA A 17 4.69 -6.87 6.09
CA ALA A 17 3.59 -5.92 6.12
C ALA A 17 2.40 -6.60 6.81
N ALA A 18 1.74 -5.89 7.72
CA ALA A 18 0.51 -6.38 8.30
C ALA A 18 -0.58 -6.30 7.24
N GLU A 19 -1.12 -7.45 6.81
CA GLU A 19 -2.34 -7.44 5.97
C GLU A 19 -3.52 -6.86 6.75
N THR A 20 -4.56 -6.46 6.04
CA THR A 20 -5.73 -5.79 6.60
C THR A 20 -7.00 -6.61 6.39
N ASP A 21 -7.99 -6.45 7.28
CA ASP A 21 -9.26 -7.16 7.22
C ASP A 21 -10.45 -6.19 7.13
N GLN A 22 -10.77 -5.73 5.92
CA GLN A 22 -11.98 -4.92 5.68
C GLN A 22 -13.28 -5.73 5.84
N PHE A 23 -13.24 -7.07 5.92
CA PHE A 23 -14.45 -7.86 6.23
C PHE A 23 -14.92 -7.61 7.64
N TYR A 24 -13.99 -7.33 8.54
CA TYR A 24 -14.29 -6.94 9.91
C TYR A 24 -14.99 -5.57 10.00
N ALA A 25 -14.66 -4.64 9.09
CA ALA A 25 -15.18 -3.26 9.06
C ALA A 25 -16.52 -3.09 8.32
N ARG A 26 -17.32 -4.15 8.17
CA ARG A 26 -18.59 -4.12 7.42
C ARG A 26 -19.63 -3.16 8.03
N ASP A 27 -19.76 -3.19 9.35
CA ASP A 27 -20.72 -2.41 10.13
C ASP A 27 -20.15 -1.05 10.57
N ALA A 28 -18.83 -0.89 10.46
CA ALA A 28 -18.13 0.29 10.91
C ALA A 28 -18.43 1.50 10.02
N VAL A 29 -18.71 2.64 10.65
CA VAL A 29 -18.69 3.96 10.02
C VAL A 29 -17.40 4.63 10.46
N ILE A 30 -16.43 4.72 9.55
CA ILE A 30 -15.11 5.30 9.83
C ILE A 30 -15.09 6.72 9.26
N ARG A 31 -14.69 7.70 10.05
CA ARG A 31 -14.59 9.10 9.63
C ARG A 31 -13.56 9.24 8.51
N ASP A 32 -13.90 10.09 7.55
CA ASP A 32 -13.01 10.44 6.45
C ASP A 32 -11.70 11.05 6.97
N SER A 33 -10.57 10.46 6.56
CA SER A 33 -9.22 10.86 6.99
C SER A 33 -8.44 11.59 5.89
N ALA A 34 -9.11 12.03 4.81
CA ALA A 34 -8.41 12.65 3.69
C ALA A 34 -7.77 13.99 4.05
N ALA A 35 -8.43 14.79 4.91
CA ALA A 35 -7.90 16.08 5.35
C ALA A 35 -6.61 15.91 6.17
N GLU A 36 -6.59 14.95 7.09
CA GLU A 36 -5.46 14.61 7.94
C GLU A 36 -4.27 14.10 7.11
N LEU A 37 -4.53 13.21 6.16
CA LEU A 37 -3.52 12.74 5.21
C LEU A 37 -2.99 13.86 4.34
N ASN A 38 -3.85 14.71 3.76
CA ASN A 38 -3.42 15.85 2.96
C ASN A 38 -2.54 16.80 3.77
N GLY A 39 -2.91 17.10 5.02
CA GLY A 39 -2.09 17.89 5.93
C GLY A 39 -0.70 17.28 6.15
N TYR A 40 -0.63 15.97 6.41
CA TYR A 40 0.64 15.25 6.52
C TYR A 40 1.47 15.38 5.25
N PHE A 41 0.92 15.07 4.08
CA PHE A 41 1.65 15.07 2.82
C PHE A 41 2.09 16.48 2.40
N HIS A 42 1.23 17.49 2.53
CA HIS A 42 1.60 18.89 2.27
C HIS A 42 2.76 19.33 3.14
N GLN A 43 2.72 19.04 4.45
CA GLN A 43 3.84 19.34 5.33
C GLN A 43 5.15 18.68 4.86
N ARG A 44 5.08 17.41 4.41
CA ARG A 44 6.28 16.69 3.93
C ARG A 44 6.81 17.23 2.61
N ILE A 45 5.93 17.63 1.70
CA ILE A 45 6.31 18.29 0.45
C ILE A 45 6.98 19.63 0.77
N GLU A 46 6.38 20.46 1.62
CA GLU A 46 6.94 21.74 2.06
C GLU A 46 8.34 21.58 2.70
N LEU A 47 8.53 20.57 3.55
CA LEU A 47 9.86 20.28 4.11
C LEU A 47 10.89 19.95 3.02
N ALA A 48 10.50 19.22 1.98
CA ALA A 48 11.37 18.91 0.86
C ALA A 48 11.73 20.16 0.05
N LEU A 49 10.72 20.98 -0.28
CA LEU A 49 10.91 22.22 -1.02
C LEU A 49 11.80 23.21 -0.27
N ASN A 50 11.57 23.40 1.04
CA ASN A 50 12.42 24.22 1.89
C ASN A 50 13.86 23.72 1.92
N LYS A 51 14.09 22.41 2.02
CA LYS A 51 15.44 21.83 1.97
C LYS A 51 16.13 22.09 0.63
N ILE A 52 15.40 21.93 -0.47
CA ILE A 52 15.91 22.12 -1.83
C ILE A 52 16.22 23.59 -2.12
N ASN A 53 15.31 24.51 -1.82
CA ASN A 53 15.48 25.94 -2.10
C ASN A 53 16.57 26.59 -1.25
N ASN A 54 16.81 26.08 -0.03
CA ASN A 54 17.92 26.54 0.82
C ASN A 54 19.28 25.92 0.45
N SER A 55 19.32 25.00 -0.52
CA SER A 55 20.55 24.37 -0.98
C SER A 55 21.28 25.26 -1.99
N LYS A 56 22.62 25.23 -1.97
CA LYS A 56 23.46 25.87 -3.00
C LYS A 56 23.49 25.10 -4.33
N LYS A 57 22.86 23.92 -4.39
CA LYS A 57 22.86 23.04 -5.57
C LYS A 57 21.62 23.31 -6.44
N THR A 58 21.78 23.16 -7.74
CA THR A 58 20.66 23.09 -8.68
C THR A 58 20.12 21.66 -8.73
N PHE A 59 18.79 21.52 -8.74
CA PHE A 59 18.11 20.23 -8.82
C PHE A 59 17.18 20.20 -10.03
N GLU A 60 17.19 19.07 -10.72
CA GLU A 60 16.18 18.74 -11.71
C GLU A 60 14.89 18.31 -11.01
N CYS A 61 13.75 18.43 -11.69
CA CYS A 61 12.45 18.15 -11.05
C CYS A 61 12.39 16.75 -10.41
N ARG A 62 12.94 15.73 -11.11
CA ARG A 62 12.94 14.34 -10.63
C ARG A 62 13.79 14.16 -9.36
N ASP A 63 14.81 14.98 -9.15
CA ASP A 63 15.57 14.99 -7.91
C ASP A 63 14.71 15.56 -6.76
N VAL A 64 13.94 16.61 -7.04
CA VAL A 64 12.99 17.19 -6.08
C VAL A 64 11.89 16.20 -5.72
N ALA A 65 11.31 15.51 -6.70
CA ALA A 65 10.34 14.44 -6.46
C ALA A 65 10.92 13.31 -5.59
N SER A 66 12.18 12.93 -5.83
CA SER A 66 12.89 11.95 -5.00
C SER A 66 13.04 12.42 -3.55
N GLU A 67 13.37 13.70 -3.33
CA GLU A 67 13.45 14.29 -1.99
C GLU A 67 12.09 14.36 -1.31
N VAL A 68 11.01 14.71 -2.03
CA VAL A 68 9.64 14.66 -1.51
C VAL A 68 9.31 13.25 -0.99
N LEU A 69 9.56 12.21 -1.79
CA LEU A 69 9.34 10.82 -1.38
C LEU A 69 10.19 10.43 -0.15
N VAL A 70 11.42 10.95 -0.04
CA VAL A 70 12.25 10.78 1.16
C VAL A 70 11.61 11.45 2.38
N GLN A 71 11.10 12.68 2.26
CA GLN A 71 10.47 13.39 3.37
C GLN A 71 9.17 12.73 3.82
N VAL A 72 8.34 12.24 2.89
CA VAL A 72 7.10 11.49 3.20
C VAL A 72 7.40 10.28 4.07
N LEU A 73 8.45 9.53 3.72
CA LEU A 73 8.90 8.38 4.51
C LEU A 73 9.54 8.79 5.83
N GLY A 74 10.28 9.89 5.83
CA GLY A 74 11.19 10.27 6.89
C GLY A 74 12.40 9.33 7.01
N GLU A 75 13.26 9.62 7.99
CA GLU A 75 14.41 8.78 8.30
C GLU A 75 13.97 7.45 8.90
N PHE A 76 14.52 6.35 8.38
CA PHE A 76 14.37 5.03 8.98
C PHE A 76 15.12 5.01 10.32
N ASN A 77 14.38 4.86 11.42
CA ASN A 77 14.96 4.75 12.75
C ASN A 77 14.86 3.30 13.23
N LEU A 78 16.01 2.61 13.29
CA LEU A 78 16.10 1.21 13.73
C LEU A 78 15.55 0.99 15.15
N LYS A 79 15.62 1.99 16.05
CA LYS A 79 15.02 1.94 17.39
C LYS A 79 13.50 2.13 17.38
N ALA A 80 12.96 2.89 16.42
CA ALA A 80 11.51 3.01 16.23
C ALA A 80 10.93 1.71 15.66
N TYR A 81 11.67 1.04 14.77
CA TYR A 81 11.27 -0.25 14.21
C TYR A 81 11.11 -1.35 15.28
N THR A 82 12.06 -1.45 16.22
CA THR A 82 12.02 -2.49 17.27
C THR A 82 10.95 -2.25 18.34
N LYS A 83 10.49 -1.00 18.53
CA LYS A 83 9.52 -0.62 19.55
C LYS A 83 8.09 -0.48 19.02
N ASP A 84 7.94 0.16 17.86
CA ASP A 84 6.64 0.61 17.34
C ASP A 84 6.19 -0.26 16.15
N ARG A 85 7.05 -1.16 15.62
CA ARG A 85 6.79 -1.97 14.41
C ARG A 85 6.42 -1.14 13.16
N THR A 86 6.57 0.17 13.19
CA THR A 86 6.29 1.07 12.07
C THR A 86 7.51 1.20 11.16
N PHE A 87 7.30 1.05 9.86
CA PHE A 87 8.36 1.07 8.85
C PHE A 87 8.68 2.46 8.28
N SER A 88 7.83 3.47 8.54
CA SER A 88 8.00 4.85 8.08
C SER A 88 7.24 5.86 8.96
N LYS A 89 7.56 7.15 8.84
CA LYS A 89 6.82 8.22 9.54
C LYS A 89 5.35 8.28 9.13
N VAL A 90 5.02 7.98 7.86
CA VAL A 90 3.63 8.00 7.41
C VAL A 90 2.86 6.78 7.91
N SER A 91 3.48 5.60 7.97
CA SER A 91 2.86 4.43 8.60
C SER A 91 2.61 4.66 10.09
N LYS A 92 3.56 5.33 10.77
CA LYS A 92 3.38 5.71 12.17
C LYS A 92 2.26 6.71 12.34
N PHE A 93 2.20 7.74 11.50
CA PHE A 93 1.12 8.71 11.51
C PHE A 93 -0.25 8.04 11.34
N THR A 94 -0.42 7.15 10.36
CA THR A 94 -1.71 6.50 10.14
C THR A 94 -2.11 5.51 11.24
N GLN A 95 -1.13 4.92 11.94
CA GLN A 95 -1.37 3.95 13.01
C GLN A 95 -1.58 4.59 14.39
N ASP A 96 -0.91 5.69 14.68
CA ASP A 96 -0.81 6.23 16.04
C ASP A 96 -1.49 7.60 16.21
N ASP A 97 -1.68 8.37 15.13
CA ASP A 97 -2.22 9.72 15.25
C ASP A 97 -3.73 9.68 15.61
N PRO A 98 -4.16 10.27 16.72
CA PRO A 98 -5.56 10.25 17.14
C PRO A 98 -6.49 11.01 16.19
N SER A 99 -5.96 11.87 15.31
CA SER A 99 -6.77 12.54 14.30
C SER A 99 -7.17 11.61 13.15
N VAL A 100 -6.52 10.46 12.98
CA VAL A 100 -6.88 9.48 11.96
C VAL A 100 -7.82 8.46 12.60
N ASP A 101 -9.07 8.43 12.13
CA ASP A 101 -10.06 7.49 12.66
C ASP A 101 -9.81 6.08 12.11
N ARG A 102 -9.84 5.08 12.99
CA ARG A 102 -9.42 3.71 12.71
C ARG A 102 -10.42 2.71 13.24
N PHE A 103 -10.60 1.63 12.49
CA PHE A 103 -11.37 0.47 12.91
C PHE A 103 -10.58 -0.84 12.82
N PRO A 104 -10.65 -1.71 13.84
CA PRO A 104 -11.22 -1.45 15.16
C PRO A 104 -10.46 -0.35 15.90
N GLU A 105 -11.09 0.20 16.94
CA GLU A 105 -10.48 1.23 17.79
C GLU A 105 -9.14 0.77 18.38
N ASP A 106 -8.27 1.72 18.68
CA ASP A 106 -6.93 1.46 19.24
C ASP A 106 -6.98 0.79 20.62
N THR A 107 -8.11 0.90 21.32
CA THR A 107 -8.38 0.24 22.61
C THR A 107 -8.48 -1.28 22.49
N LEU A 108 -8.79 -1.81 21.30
CA LEU A 108 -8.83 -3.25 21.06
C LEU A 108 -7.41 -3.81 20.96
N GLU A 109 -7.07 -4.72 21.87
CA GLU A 109 -5.77 -5.38 21.84
C GLU A 109 -5.51 -6.10 20.51
N GLU A 110 -4.29 -5.95 19.99
CA GLU A 110 -3.87 -6.54 18.71
C GLU A 110 -4.06 -8.07 18.64
N LYS A 111 -3.86 -8.77 19.77
CA LYS A 111 -4.12 -10.20 19.86
C LYS A 111 -5.60 -10.52 19.66
N LYS A 112 -6.48 -9.74 20.30
CA LYS A 112 -7.93 -9.90 20.20
C LYS A 112 -8.42 -9.57 18.79
N TYR A 113 -7.95 -8.46 18.21
CA TYR A 113 -8.27 -8.12 16.82
C TYR A 113 -7.90 -9.25 15.86
N ARG A 114 -6.68 -9.80 15.97
CA ARG A 114 -6.26 -10.93 15.14
C ARG A 114 -7.16 -12.16 15.31
N GLU A 115 -7.57 -12.47 16.54
CA GLU A 115 -8.47 -13.59 16.84
C GLU A 115 -9.88 -13.41 16.26
N ASP A 116 -10.33 -12.17 16.07
CA ASP A 116 -11.64 -11.82 15.50
C ASP A 116 -11.63 -11.63 13.98
N SER A 117 -10.44 -11.45 13.39
CA SER A 117 -10.24 -11.26 11.95
C SER A 117 -10.26 -12.57 11.14
N ILE A 118 -10.36 -12.47 9.80
CA ILE A 118 -10.17 -13.58 8.85
C ILE A 118 -8.78 -14.26 8.98
N TYR A 119 -7.85 -13.59 9.66
CA TYR A 119 -6.46 -14.02 9.84
C TYR A 119 -6.20 -14.79 11.15
N LYS A 120 -7.24 -15.06 11.95
CA LYS A 120 -7.16 -15.87 13.17
C LYS A 120 -6.32 -17.15 13.03
N ASN A 121 -6.49 -17.86 11.91
CA ASN A 121 -5.89 -19.17 11.68
C ASN A 121 -4.64 -19.11 10.78
N ARG A 122 -3.96 -17.96 10.65
CA ARG A 122 -2.69 -17.87 9.93
C ARG A 122 -1.70 -18.95 10.43
N PRO A 123 -0.92 -19.59 9.55
CA PRO A 123 0.13 -20.52 9.97
C PRO A 123 1.30 -19.77 10.60
N PHE A 124 2.00 -20.41 11.53
CA PHE A 124 3.28 -19.92 12.05
C PHE A 124 4.34 -19.85 10.92
N PRO A 125 5.19 -18.79 10.88
CA PRO A 125 5.26 -17.65 11.81
C PRO A 125 4.37 -16.45 11.45
N VAL A 126 3.60 -16.47 10.37
CA VAL A 126 2.79 -15.32 9.93
C VAL A 126 1.70 -14.93 10.95
N ASN A 127 1.31 -15.87 11.82
CA ASN A 127 0.33 -15.66 12.88
C ASN A 127 0.78 -14.71 14.00
N ILE A 128 2.06 -14.37 14.11
CA ILE A 128 2.56 -13.38 15.10
C ILE A 128 2.60 -11.95 14.55
N VAL A 129 2.39 -11.78 13.24
CA VAL A 129 2.27 -10.49 12.58
C VAL A 129 0.88 -9.91 12.86
N GLY A 130 0.82 -8.61 13.10
CA GLY A 130 -0.43 -7.90 13.33
C GLY A 130 -1.35 -7.88 12.10
N VAL A 131 -2.53 -7.31 12.30
CA VAL A 131 -3.50 -6.99 11.25
C VAL A 131 -3.63 -5.47 11.20
N ALA A 132 -3.47 -4.88 10.03
CA ALA A 132 -3.61 -3.44 9.88
C ALA A 132 -5.08 -3.02 10.09
N ARG A 133 -5.28 -1.93 10.84
CA ARG A 133 -6.60 -1.32 11.06
C ARG A 133 -7.09 -0.68 9.77
N SER A 134 -8.40 -0.66 9.58
CA SER A 134 -9.06 0.03 8.47
C SER A 134 -9.20 1.52 8.75
N ILE A 135 -8.99 2.34 7.74
CA ILE A 135 -9.27 3.77 7.70
C ILE A 135 -10.18 4.06 6.51
N ASN A 136 -10.80 5.24 6.51
CA ASN A 136 -11.61 5.72 5.39
C ASN A 136 -10.96 6.94 4.73
N VAL A 137 -10.82 6.92 3.41
CA VAL A 137 -10.37 8.06 2.61
C VAL A 137 -11.28 8.23 1.42
N ASP A 138 -11.99 9.35 1.41
CA ASP A 138 -13.01 9.71 0.43
C ASP A 138 -14.06 8.62 0.24
N GLY A 139 -14.52 8.00 1.33
CA GLY A 139 -15.47 6.89 1.30
C GLY A 139 -14.86 5.52 0.95
N ILE A 140 -13.55 5.44 0.64
CA ILE A 140 -12.84 4.19 0.36
C ILE A 140 -12.24 3.63 1.64
N TYR A 141 -12.62 2.41 1.99
CA TYR A 141 -12.07 1.71 3.15
C TYR A 141 -10.79 0.99 2.75
N MET A 142 -9.73 1.16 3.52
CA MET A 142 -8.43 0.52 3.26
C MET A 142 -7.64 0.32 4.53
N GLY A 143 -6.67 -0.58 4.52
CA GLY A 143 -5.80 -0.79 5.66
C GLY A 143 -4.77 0.34 5.80
N THR A 144 -4.36 0.65 7.03
CA THR A 144 -3.28 1.63 7.30
C THR A 144 -1.95 1.24 6.64
N ASP A 145 -1.74 -0.05 6.39
CA ASP A 145 -0.59 -0.60 5.68
C ASP A 145 -0.51 -0.11 4.23
N LYS A 146 -1.65 0.14 3.56
CA LYS A 146 -1.71 0.62 2.17
C LYS A 146 -1.02 1.96 1.98
N ILE A 147 -1.08 2.84 2.99
CA ILE A 147 -0.33 4.11 2.98
C ILE A 147 1.19 3.87 3.11
N GLY A 148 1.58 2.82 3.85
CA GLY A 148 2.96 2.34 3.88
C GLY A 148 3.42 1.84 2.51
N HIS A 149 2.59 1.06 1.82
CA HIS A 149 2.85 0.60 0.45
C HIS A 149 2.96 1.75 -0.56
N PHE A 150 2.00 2.67 -0.53
CA PHE A 150 1.99 3.90 -1.33
C PHE A 150 3.28 4.71 -1.18
N SER A 151 3.84 4.78 0.03
CA SER A 151 5.04 5.56 0.28
C SER A 151 6.34 4.78 0.10
N ILE A 152 6.53 3.68 0.83
CA ILE A 152 7.81 2.94 0.91
C ILE A 152 8.07 2.22 -0.40
N VAL A 153 7.11 1.40 -0.80
CA VAL A 153 7.24 0.58 -2.01
C VAL A 153 7.01 1.44 -3.24
N GLY A 154 6.10 2.41 -3.18
CA GLY A 154 5.93 3.45 -4.21
C GLY A 154 7.23 4.21 -4.51
N LYS A 155 7.99 4.62 -3.49
CA LYS A 155 9.33 5.21 -3.68
C LYS A 155 10.31 4.23 -4.32
N ALA A 156 10.28 2.95 -3.93
CA ALA A 156 11.12 1.93 -4.56
C ALA A 156 10.77 1.75 -6.05
N TYR A 157 9.48 1.79 -6.40
CA TYR A 157 9.04 1.79 -7.80
C TYR A 157 9.54 3.03 -8.53
N TYR A 158 9.42 4.21 -7.93
CA TYR A 158 9.92 5.45 -8.53
C TYR A 158 11.43 5.40 -8.77
N LYS A 159 12.21 4.87 -7.82
CA LYS A 159 13.64 4.64 -8.00
C LYS A 159 13.93 3.69 -9.17
N ASN A 160 13.24 2.55 -9.24
CA ASN A 160 13.39 1.60 -10.35
C ASN A 160 13.00 2.21 -11.70
N PHE A 161 12.02 3.12 -11.72
CA PHE A 161 11.60 3.88 -12.90
C PHE A 161 12.71 4.83 -13.36
N LEU A 162 13.33 5.58 -12.44
CA LEU A 162 14.45 6.46 -12.75
C LEU A 162 15.67 5.69 -13.26
N GLU A 163 16.00 4.55 -12.64
CA GLU A 163 17.07 3.67 -13.12
C GLU A 163 16.80 3.20 -14.56
N ALA A 164 15.59 2.74 -14.85
CA ALA A 164 15.24 2.30 -16.21
C ALA A 164 15.29 3.45 -17.24
N LEU A 165 14.94 4.68 -16.85
CA LEU A 165 15.12 5.85 -17.71
C LEU A 165 16.59 6.15 -17.98
N ASN A 166 17.44 6.05 -16.96
CA ASN A 166 18.88 6.26 -17.11
C ASN A 166 19.52 5.20 -18.01
N ASP A 167 18.94 4.01 -18.10
CA ASP A 167 19.31 2.95 -19.04
C ASP A 167 18.83 3.23 -20.49
N GLY A 168 18.21 4.38 -20.76
CA GLY A 168 17.77 4.80 -22.10
C GLY A 168 16.39 4.28 -22.52
N ASN A 169 15.59 3.73 -21.60
CA ASN A 169 14.23 3.27 -21.92
C ASN A 169 13.23 4.43 -22.06
N THR A 170 12.13 4.20 -22.78
CA THR A 170 11.00 5.15 -22.87
C THR A 170 10.24 5.26 -21.54
N LEU A 171 9.46 6.33 -21.35
CA LEU A 171 8.63 6.52 -20.15
C LEU A 171 7.71 5.31 -19.87
N GLU A 172 7.03 4.82 -20.90
CA GLU A 172 6.13 3.66 -20.78
C GLU A 172 6.93 2.41 -20.41
N LYS A 173 8.06 2.17 -21.06
CA LYS A 173 8.88 0.99 -20.79
C LYS A 173 9.50 1.02 -19.39
N SER A 174 9.97 2.18 -18.95
CA SER A 174 10.49 2.38 -17.60
C SER A 174 9.41 2.17 -16.54
N THR A 175 8.18 2.60 -16.82
CA THR A 175 7.02 2.36 -15.95
C THR A 175 6.72 0.87 -15.84
N GLU A 176 6.68 0.15 -16.98
CA GLU A 176 6.51 -1.30 -17.03
C GLU A 176 7.61 -2.02 -16.21
N ILE A 177 8.89 -1.65 -16.41
CA ILE A 177 10.02 -2.24 -15.69
C ILE A 177 9.89 -2.04 -14.18
N ALA A 178 9.56 -0.82 -13.74
CA ALA A 178 9.37 -0.49 -12.33
C ALA A 178 8.28 -1.36 -11.68
N ILE A 179 7.12 -1.46 -12.33
CA ILE A 179 5.98 -2.26 -11.87
C ILE A 179 6.35 -3.74 -11.79
N PHE A 180 6.93 -4.32 -12.85
CA PHE A 180 7.29 -5.75 -12.85
C PHE A 180 8.41 -6.10 -11.86
N LYS A 181 9.41 -5.21 -11.67
CA LYS A 181 10.42 -5.38 -10.62
C LYS A 181 9.73 -5.42 -9.25
N GLY A 182 8.79 -4.52 -9.03
CA GLY A 182 7.96 -4.46 -7.83
C GLY A 182 7.12 -5.72 -7.59
N TYR A 183 6.42 -6.23 -8.61
CA TYR A 183 5.65 -7.47 -8.49
C TYR A 183 6.50 -8.68 -8.13
N LYS A 184 7.73 -8.76 -8.68
CA LYS A 184 8.66 -9.82 -8.30
C LYS A 184 9.07 -9.71 -6.83
N GLN A 185 9.28 -8.49 -6.31
CA GLN A 185 9.55 -8.27 -4.89
C GLN A 185 8.34 -8.67 -4.04
N GLU A 186 7.13 -8.28 -4.43
CA GLU A 186 5.87 -8.63 -3.76
C GLU A 186 5.68 -10.15 -3.65
N VAL A 187 5.89 -10.84 -4.77
CA VAL A 187 5.75 -12.30 -4.82
C VAL A 187 6.83 -13.00 -4.02
N ALA A 188 8.07 -12.50 -4.01
CA ALA A 188 9.21 -13.19 -3.43
C ALA A 188 9.45 -12.88 -1.94
N ILE A 189 9.45 -11.61 -1.54
CA ILE A 189 9.98 -11.17 -0.25
C ILE A 189 8.88 -10.54 0.63
N LEU A 190 7.95 -9.78 0.03
CA LEU A 190 6.99 -8.96 0.79
C LEU A 190 5.74 -9.73 1.22
N GLY A 191 5.11 -10.44 0.28
CA GLY A 191 3.78 -11.01 0.48
C GLY A 191 3.76 -12.51 0.23
N TYR A 192 3.73 -12.95 -1.02
CA TYR A 192 3.21 -14.28 -1.34
C TYR A 192 4.10 -15.45 -0.88
N THR A 193 5.41 -15.36 -1.03
CA THR A 193 6.30 -16.48 -0.66
C THR A 193 6.51 -16.58 0.84
N VAL A 194 6.53 -15.43 1.55
CA VAL A 194 6.80 -15.34 2.99
C VAL A 194 5.50 -15.33 3.81
N GLY A 195 4.61 -14.37 3.53
CA GLY A 195 3.32 -14.18 4.20
C GLY A 195 2.19 -15.02 3.63
N GLY A 196 2.33 -15.50 2.38
CA GLY A 196 1.33 -16.35 1.74
C GLY A 196 0.13 -15.60 1.19
N THR A 197 0.20 -14.28 1.03
CA THR A 197 -0.85 -13.43 0.45
C THR A 197 -0.26 -12.62 -0.71
N LEU A 198 -1.03 -12.44 -1.76
CA LEU A 198 -0.79 -11.46 -2.82
C LEU A 198 -1.96 -10.49 -2.77
N SER A 199 -1.74 -9.33 -2.14
CA SER A 199 -2.74 -8.28 -2.05
C SER A 199 -2.77 -7.44 -3.32
N TYR A 200 -3.94 -7.35 -3.94
CA TYR A 200 -4.13 -6.45 -5.07
C TYR A 200 -4.30 -5.00 -4.62
N GLY A 201 -4.72 -4.79 -3.37
CA GLY A 201 -4.69 -3.48 -2.73
C GLY A 201 -3.26 -2.98 -2.58
N ASP A 202 -2.31 -3.85 -2.20
CA ASP A 202 -0.89 -3.50 -2.14
C ASP A 202 -0.31 -3.19 -3.51
N LEU A 203 -0.62 -4.02 -4.53
CA LEU A 203 -0.18 -3.75 -5.90
C LEU A 203 -0.69 -2.40 -6.43
N GLU A 204 -1.94 -2.04 -6.11
CA GLU A 204 -2.49 -0.73 -6.47
C GLU A 204 -1.82 0.39 -5.68
N ALA A 205 -1.66 0.24 -4.36
CA ALA A 205 -1.00 1.23 -3.52
C ALA A 205 0.43 1.51 -3.99
N ASN A 206 1.20 0.46 -4.27
CA ASN A 206 2.56 0.58 -4.82
C ASN A 206 2.58 1.38 -6.13
N TYR A 207 1.65 1.09 -7.05
CA TYR A 207 1.53 1.79 -8.32
C TYR A 207 1.13 3.25 -8.15
N GLN A 208 0.17 3.54 -7.28
CA GLN A 208 -0.26 4.91 -7.01
C GLN A 208 0.86 5.72 -6.34
N GLY A 209 1.71 5.08 -5.54
CA GLY A 209 2.93 5.66 -5.02
C GLY A 209 3.97 6.02 -6.10
N LEU A 210 4.13 5.16 -7.11
CA LEU A 210 4.92 5.49 -8.30
C LEU A 210 4.31 6.68 -9.03
N MET A 211 3.00 6.69 -9.24
CA MET A 211 2.30 7.79 -9.92
C MET A 211 2.43 9.10 -9.14
N PHE A 212 2.36 9.08 -7.80
CA PHE A 212 2.63 10.24 -6.96
C PHE A 212 4.01 10.82 -7.21
N GLY A 213 5.06 9.98 -7.21
CA GLY A 213 6.42 10.42 -7.54
C GLY A 213 6.55 11.00 -8.95
N ARG A 214 5.85 10.44 -9.93
CA ARG A 214 5.84 10.94 -11.32
C ARG A 214 5.08 12.26 -11.45
N ASN A 215 3.87 12.33 -10.89
CA ASN A 215 2.98 13.48 -10.95
C ASN A 215 3.55 14.73 -10.26
N MET A 216 4.60 14.59 -9.44
CA MET A 216 5.39 15.75 -8.99
C MET A 216 5.92 16.59 -10.15
N CYS A 217 6.26 15.96 -11.27
CA CYS A 217 7.04 16.57 -12.36
C CYS A 217 6.51 16.26 -13.77
N GLU A 218 5.66 15.25 -13.89
CA GLU A 218 5.12 14.75 -15.15
C GLU A 218 3.62 15.02 -15.23
N GLY A 219 3.08 15.07 -16.45
CA GLY A 219 1.68 15.36 -16.73
C GLY A 219 1.45 16.79 -17.22
N SER A 220 0.21 17.09 -17.61
CA SER A 220 -0.18 18.42 -18.08
C SER A 220 -0.18 19.49 -16.98
N GLN A 221 -0.37 19.05 -15.72
CA GLN A 221 -0.36 19.89 -14.53
C GLN A 221 0.35 19.14 -13.39
N PRO A 222 1.69 19.16 -13.33
CA PRO A 222 2.42 18.50 -12.24
C PRO A 222 2.17 19.15 -10.88
N HIS A 223 2.42 18.45 -9.78
CA HIS A 223 2.25 19.01 -8.43
C HIS A 223 3.29 20.06 -8.05
N LEU A 224 4.45 20.06 -8.70
CA LEU A 224 5.52 21.03 -8.47
C LEU A 224 5.66 21.95 -9.68
N ALA A 225 6.02 23.20 -9.40
CA ALA A 225 6.40 24.18 -10.40
C ALA A 225 7.72 24.84 -9.99
N LYS A 226 8.43 25.39 -10.97
CA LYS A 226 9.62 26.22 -10.72
C LYS A 226 9.28 27.67 -11.05
N GLN A 227 9.36 28.55 -10.06
CA GLN A 227 9.06 29.97 -10.19
C GLN A 227 10.21 30.78 -9.59
N ASN A 228 10.74 31.75 -10.35
CA ASN A 228 11.85 32.62 -9.92
C ASN A 228 13.08 31.84 -9.40
N GLY A 229 13.35 30.67 -9.96
CA GLY A 229 14.46 29.80 -9.55
C GLY A 229 14.16 28.87 -8.38
N GLU A 230 13.04 29.05 -7.70
CA GLU A 230 12.61 28.24 -6.54
C GLU A 230 11.58 27.18 -6.96
N TRP A 231 11.66 26.02 -6.31
CA TRP A 231 10.63 24.98 -6.43
C TRP A 231 9.49 25.28 -5.47
N ILE A 232 8.27 25.30 -5.99
CA ILE A 232 7.04 25.59 -5.24
C ILE A 232 5.99 24.51 -5.53
N HIS A 233 4.96 24.46 -4.67
CA HIS A 233 3.71 23.81 -5.03
C HIS A 233 3.12 24.44 -6.28
N ASN A 234 2.59 23.63 -7.20
CA ASN A 234 1.83 24.15 -8.32
C ASN A 234 0.42 24.53 -7.84
N PRO A 235 0.04 25.82 -7.83
CA PRO A 235 -1.28 26.24 -7.34
C PRO A 235 -2.43 25.72 -8.20
N LYS A 236 -2.15 25.26 -9.44
CA LYS A 236 -3.16 24.68 -10.33
C LYS A 236 -3.43 23.20 -10.05
N ASN A 237 -2.53 22.52 -9.35
CA ASN A 237 -2.70 21.11 -8.99
C ASN A 237 -1.96 20.78 -7.69
N LEU A 238 -2.54 21.20 -6.57
CA LEU A 238 -2.05 20.79 -5.25
C LEU A 238 -2.21 19.28 -5.09
N PHE A 239 -1.30 18.67 -4.31
CA PHE A 239 -1.45 17.26 -3.94
C PHE A 239 -2.78 17.05 -3.22
N ASP A 240 -3.49 15.99 -3.59
CA ASP A 240 -4.65 15.50 -2.85
C ASP A 240 -4.62 13.97 -2.87
N ILE A 241 -4.60 13.34 -1.69
CA ILE A 241 -4.56 11.89 -1.53
C ILE A 241 -5.75 11.20 -2.22
N LYS A 242 -6.87 11.91 -2.37
CA LYS A 242 -8.07 11.42 -3.05
C LYS A 242 -7.84 11.11 -4.54
N GLN A 243 -6.81 11.71 -5.16
CA GLN A 243 -6.41 11.41 -6.54
C GLN A 243 -5.74 10.04 -6.67
N TYR A 244 -5.24 9.48 -5.56
CA TYR A 244 -4.43 8.27 -5.53
C TYR A 244 -5.12 7.09 -4.84
N VAL A 245 -6.07 7.37 -3.94
CA VAL A 245 -6.88 6.35 -3.29
C VAL A 245 -8.10 6.05 -4.14
N ASN A 246 -8.32 4.77 -4.41
CA ASN A 246 -9.43 4.29 -5.21
C ASN A 246 -9.96 2.96 -4.69
N PRO A 247 -11.14 2.50 -5.14
CA PRO A 247 -11.78 1.29 -4.59
C PRO A 247 -10.95 0.01 -4.61
N LYS A 248 -9.89 -0.07 -5.43
CA LYS A 248 -9.02 -1.25 -5.48
C LYS A 248 -8.19 -1.45 -4.21
N TYR A 249 -8.15 -0.46 -3.30
CA TYR A 249 -7.49 -0.55 -2.00
C TYR A 249 -8.31 -1.33 -0.97
N ASP A 250 -9.64 -1.41 -1.13
CA ASP A 250 -10.52 -2.13 -0.21
C ASP A 250 -10.42 -3.64 -0.49
N GLU A 251 -9.77 -4.43 0.37
CA GLU A 251 -9.58 -5.86 0.13
C GLU A 251 -10.84 -6.70 0.37
N ALA A 252 -11.91 -6.14 0.95
CA ALA A 252 -13.21 -6.81 0.96
C ALA A 252 -13.94 -6.64 -0.38
N TYR A 253 -13.62 -5.59 -1.14
CA TYR A 253 -14.12 -5.38 -2.51
C TYR A 253 -13.19 -6.00 -3.57
N ASN A 254 -11.89 -5.71 -3.50
CA ASN A 254 -10.83 -6.20 -4.38
C ASN A 254 -10.02 -7.32 -3.70
N VAL A 255 -10.67 -8.47 -3.53
CA VAL A 255 -10.18 -9.59 -2.71
C VAL A 255 -8.78 -10.07 -3.12
N SER A 256 -7.90 -10.17 -2.12
CA SER A 256 -6.54 -10.70 -2.19
C SER A 256 -6.49 -12.18 -2.63
N LEU A 257 -5.33 -12.63 -3.09
CA LEU A 257 -5.08 -14.04 -3.40
C LEU A 257 -4.22 -14.66 -2.29
N TRP A 258 -4.55 -15.86 -1.85
CA TRP A 258 -3.77 -16.56 -0.82
C TRP A 258 -3.02 -17.76 -1.38
N SER A 259 -1.90 -18.15 -0.80
CA SER A 259 -1.23 -19.41 -1.16
C SER A 259 -2.12 -20.60 -0.77
N LYS A 260 -1.91 -21.77 -1.42
CA LYS A 260 -2.66 -23.00 -1.09
C LYS A 260 -2.60 -23.35 0.40
N ARG A 261 -1.50 -23.04 1.10
CA ARG A 261 -1.35 -23.29 2.55
C ARG A 261 -2.19 -22.33 3.37
N MET A 262 -2.12 -21.03 3.07
CA MET A 262 -2.93 -19.99 3.71
C MET A 262 -4.42 -20.23 3.49
N TRP A 263 -4.82 -20.44 2.23
CA TRP A 263 -6.20 -20.69 1.84
C TRP A 263 -6.80 -21.86 2.61
N ARG A 264 -6.10 -23.01 2.71
CA ARG A 264 -6.60 -24.17 3.47
C ARG A 264 -6.90 -23.85 4.94
N LYS A 265 -6.17 -22.92 5.55
CA LYS A 265 -6.33 -22.55 6.96
C LYS A 265 -7.37 -21.46 7.17
N MET A 266 -7.50 -20.52 6.23
CA MET A 266 -8.34 -19.34 6.38
C MET A 266 -9.66 -19.40 5.62
N LYS A 267 -9.83 -20.31 4.65
CA LYS A 267 -11.00 -20.36 3.74
C LYS A 267 -12.34 -20.26 4.48
N VAL A 268 -12.46 -20.90 5.65
CA VAL A 268 -13.70 -20.90 6.42
C VAL A 268 -14.03 -19.50 6.91
N GLU A 269 -13.06 -18.78 7.49
CA GLU A 269 -13.27 -17.43 8.01
C GLU A 269 -13.40 -16.41 6.87
N ILE A 270 -12.66 -16.58 5.77
CA ILE A 270 -12.82 -15.75 4.56
C ILE A 270 -14.23 -15.90 3.98
N ILE A 271 -14.71 -17.14 3.80
CA ILE A 271 -16.06 -17.39 3.25
C ILE A 271 -17.13 -16.82 4.18
N LYS A 272 -17.02 -17.06 5.50
CA LYS A 272 -17.94 -16.48 6.48
C LYS A 272 -17.95 -14.96 6.43
N GLY A 273 -16.78 -14.31 6.49
CA GLY A 273 -16.66 -12.85 6.42
C GLY A 273 -17.26 -12.30 5.12
N TYR A 274 -16.92 -12.91 3.99
CA TYR A 274 -17.48 -12.54 2.68
C TYR A 274 -19.00 -12.68 2.63
N CYS A 275 -19.55 -13.80 3.12
CA CYS A 275 -20.98 -14.06 3.08
C CYS A 275 -21.80 -13.15 4.01
N VAL A 276 -21.27 -12.85 5.20
CA VAL A 276 -21.87 -11.86 6.09
C VAL A 276 -21.85 -10.48 5.42
N ASN A 277 -20.74 -10.07 4.81
CA ASN A 277 -20.63 -8.79 4.12
C ASN A 277 -21.62 -8.65 2.95
N ARG A 278 -21.85 -9.73 2.18
CA ARG A 278 -22.80 -9.70 1.05
C ARG A 278 -24.23 -9.37 1.45
N SER A 279 -24.60 -9.62 2.70
CA SER A 279 -25.94 -9.35 3.21
C SER A 279 -25.98 -8.07 4.06
N ASN A 280 -24.84 -7.41 4.25
CA ASN A 280 -24.72 -6.24 5.10
C ASN A 280 -25.04 -4.95 4.32
N GLU A 281 -26.01 -4.18 4.79
CA GLU A 281 -26.50 -2.99 4.09
C GLU A 281 -25.41 -1.91 3.93
N ASN A 282 -24.61 -1.67 4.97
CA ASN A 282 -23.52 -0.68 4.94
C ASN A 282 -22.45 -1.08 3.93
N PHE A 283 -22.03 -2.34 3.92
CA PHE A 283 -21.08 -2.87 2.94
C PHE A 283 -21.63 -2.81 1.51
N ILE A 284 -22.91 -3.16 1.29
CA ILE A 284 -23.56 -3.10 -0.01
C ILE A 284 -23.62 -1.65 -0.53
N ALA A 285 -24.04 -0.71 0.32
CA ALA A 285 -24.12 0.71 -0.03
C ALA A 285 -22.74 1.26 -0.41
N ARG A 286 -21.72 0.95 0.40
CA ARG A 286 -20.32 1.32 0.12
C ARG A 286 -19.82 0.71 -1.19
N SER A 287 -20.00 -0.59 -1.39
CA SER A 287 -19.58 -1.28 -2.62
C SER A 287 -20.27 -0.73 -3.87
N LYS A 288 -21.56 -0.35 -3.78
CA LYS A 288 -22.26 0.32 -4.89
C LYS A 288 -21.65 1.68 -5.20
N SER A 289 -21.24 2.45 -4.18
CA SER A 289 -20.58 3.75 -4.38
C SER A 289 -19.22 3.64 -5.08
N TYR A 290 -18.57 2.48 -5.00
CA TYR A 290 -17.29 2.24 -5.64
C TYR A 290 -17.40 2.07 -7.16
N GLY A 291 -18.46 1.44 -7.66
CA GLY A 291 -18.59 1.06 -9.08
C GLY A 291 -18.25 2.19 -10.07
N PRO A 292 -18.88 3.38 -9.97
CA PRO A 292 -18.58 4.52 -10.85
C PRO A 292 -17.14 5.06 -10.74
N ARG A 293 -16.44 4.74 -9.65
CA ARG A 293 -15.08 5.23 -9.34
C ARG A 293 -13.98 4.24 -9.73
N VAL A 294 -14.34 3.01 -10.09
CA VAL A 294 -13.36 2.02 -10.57
C VAL A 294 -13.01 2.34 -12.02
N GLN A 295 -11.77 2.78 -12.23
CA GLN A 295 -11.23 3.02 -13.56
C GLN A 295 -10.10 2.03 -13.85
N LYS A 296 -10.09 1.51 -15.10
CA LYS A 296 -8.96 0.72 -15.57
C LYS A 296 -7.74 1.64 -15.72
N ASN A 297 -6.61 1.22 -15.19
CA ASN A 297 -5.34 1.94 -15.27
C ASN A 297 -4.24 1.02 -15.81
N PHE A 298 -3.05 1.58 -16.03
CA PHE A 298 -1.91 0.83 -16.57
C PHE A 298 -1.49 -0.34 -15.67
N ASN A 299 -1.71 -0.22 -14.35
CA ASN A 299 -1.42 -1.29 -13.38
C ASN A 299 -2.25 -2.54 -13.65
N ASP A 300 -3.54 -2.38 -13.98
CA ASP A 300 -4.43 -3.50 -14.30
C ASP A 300 -3.93 -4.30 -15.51
N GLU A 301 -3.48 -3.60 -16.56
CA GLU A 301 -2.88 -4.23 -17.73
C GLU A 301 -1.60 -4.99 -17.37
N MET A 302 -0.78 -4.44 -16.47
CA MET A 302 0.41 -5.13 -15.99
C MET A 302 0.07 -6.35 -15.13
N ILE A 303 -0.99 -6.27 -14.30
CA ILE A 303 -1.51 -7.41 -13.54
C ILE A 303 -1.97 -8.50 -14.51
N GLU A 304 -2.79 -8.17 -15.52
CA GLU A 304 -3.25 -9.12 -16.55
C GLU A 304 -2.05 -9.80 -17.23
N LYS A 305 -1.06 -9.04 -17.69
CA LYS A 305 0.18 -9.58 -18.29
C LYS A 305 0.96 -10.47 -17.31
N PHE A 306 1.04 -10.08 -16.04
CA PHE A 306 1.69 -10.86 -15.01
C PHE A 306 0.99 -12.20 -14.76
N LEU A 307 -0.34 -12.20 -14.68
CA LEU A 307 -1.16 -13.39 -14.45
C LEU A 307 -1.12 -14.34 -15.63
N ILE A 308 -1.14 -13.85 -16.87
CA ILE A 308 -0.98 -14.68 -18.09
C ILE A 308 0.34 -15.46 -18.04
N LYS A 309 1.43 -14.82 -17.63
CA LYS A 309 2.75 -15.46 -17.49
C LYS A 309 2.86 -16.35 -16.24
N ASN A 310 1.95 -16.17 -15.27
CA ASN A 310 1.99 -16.86 -13.99
C ASN A 310 0.59 -17.33 -13.57
N PRO A 311 -0.02 -18.29 -14.28
CA PRO A 311 -1.42 -18.67 -14.08
C PRO A 311 -1.72 -19.22 -12.68
N LYS A 312 -0.69 -19.64 -11.93
CA LYS A 312 -0.81 -20.02 -10.51
C LYS A 312 -1.30 -18.89 -9.58
N PHE A 313 -1.20 -17.63 -10.03
CA PHE A 313 -1.69 -16.45 -9.32
C PHE A 313 -3.07 -15.99 -9.80
N ASP A 314 -3.70 -16.70 -10.74
CA ASP A 314 -5.04 -16.34 -11.19
C ASP A 314 -6.08 -16.66 -10.08
N ARG A 315 -6.80 -15.61 -9.65
CA ARG A 315 -7.86 -15.69 -8.63
C ARG A 315 -8.97 -16.64 -9.04
N LYS A 316 -9.16 -16.88 -10.33
CA LYS A 316 -10.17 -17.83 -10.82
C LYS A 316 -10.05 -19.19 -10.15
N SER A 317 -8.85 -19.65 -9.83
CA SER A 317 -8.67 -20.91 -9.12
C SER A 317 -9.20 -20.93 -7.66
N GLN A 318 -9.44 -19.76 -7.06
CA GLN A 318 -9.92 -19.59 -5.68
C GLN A 318 -11.36 -19.05 -5.61
N LEU A 319 -11.72 -18.18 -6.56
CA LEU A 319 -13.03 -17.53 -6.66
C LEU A 319 -13.98 -18.21 -7.67
N LEU A 320 -13.48 -18.95 -8.68
CA LEU A 320 -14.29 -19.78 -9.60
C LEU A 320 -14.39 -21.24 -9.15
N SER A 321 -14.05 -21.56 -7.90
CA SER A 321 -14.75 -22.72 -7.33
C SER A 321 -16.23 -22.32 -7.25
N PRO A 322 -17.19 -23.12 -7.73
CA PRO A 322 -18.63 -22.91 -7.52
C PRO A 322 -19.07 -22.88 -6.04
N ALA A 323 -18.15 -22.60 -5.11
CA ALA A 323 -18.17 -22.85 -3.67
C ALA A 323 -17.69 -21.65 -2.84
N ILE A 324 -18.01 -20.42 -3.25
CA ILE A 324 -18.49 -19.46 -2.24
C ILE A 324 -20.01 -19.34 -2.42
N LYS A 325 -20.69 -20.49 -2.36
CA LYS A 325 -22.09 -20.47 -1.97
C LYS A 325 -22.09 -20.02 -0.52
N CYS A 326 -22.86 -18.98 -0.23
CA CYS A 326 -23.16 -18.60 1.16
C CYS A 326 -24.22 -19.54 1.78
N GLU A 327 -24.30 -20.77 1.26
CA GLU A 327 -25.19 -21.86 1.65
C GLU A 327 -24.39 -22.97 2.32
#